data_AF-A0A257M3N4-F1
#
_entry.id   AF-A0A257M3N4-F1
#
_cell.length_a   1.000
_cell.length_b   1.000
_cell.length_c   1.000
_cell.angle_alpha   90.00
_cell.angle_beta   90.00
_cell.angle_gamma   90.00
#
_symmetry.space_group_name_H-M   'P 1'
#
loop_
_entity.id
_entity.type
_entity.pdbx_description
1 polymer ?
#
loop_
_entity_poly.entity_id
_entity_poly.type
_entity_poly.pdbx_seq_one_letter_code
_entity_poly.pdbx_strand_id
1 'polypeptide(L)'
;MGWCLLPKPELYPEGIDWSRLVRDRHGEVLHLSGTTDGRYRLRTALENISPAMLRATIEKEDRWFRWHPGVNPVALFRAAWGVMTGRPAGGASTLSMQVARMRWKLETRGVGGKLVQICRAVQLERHYSKDQILEAYFNLAP
;
A
#
# COMPACT_ATOMS: atom_id res chain seq x y z
N MET A 1 -13.61 -24.63 5.06
CA MET A 1 -12.26 -24.64 5.68
C MET A 1 -11.15 -24.45 4.63
N GLY A 2 -11.26 -23.50 3.69
CA GLY A 2 -10.19 -23.20 2.70
C GLY A 2 -9.36 -21.95 3.02
N TRP A 3 -9.80 -21.16 4.00
CA TRP A 3 -9.24 -19.83 4.34
C TRP A 3 -7.86 -19.89 5.01
N CYS A 4 -7.43 -21.06 5.50
CA CYS A 4 -6.12 -21.27 6.14
C CYS A 4 -4.97 -21.62 5.19
N LEU A 5 -5.24 -21.86 3.90
CA LEU A 5 -4.25 -22.41 2.96
C LEU A 5 -3.62 -21.36 2.04
N LEU A 6 -3.94 -20.07 2.20
CA LEU A 6 -3.32 -19.05 1.36
C LEU A 6 -1.84 -18.89 1.76
N PRO A 7 -0.90 -19.27 0.87
CA PRO A 7 0.52 -19.20 1.17
C PRO A 7 0.89 -17.75 1.46
N LYS A 8 1.93 -17.56 2.28
CA LYS A 8 2.52 -16.25 2.51
C LYS A 8 2.94 -15.67 1.16
N PRO A 9 2.27 -14.60 0.67
CA PRO A 9 2.67 -13.99 -0.59
C PRO A 9 3.92 -13.16 -0.34
N GLU A 10 4.82 -13.02 -1.30
CA GLU A 10 5.87 -11.99 -1.23
C GLU A 10 5.26 -10.61 -1.03
N LEU A 11 5.93 -9.70 -0.31
CA LEU A 11 5.35 -8.37 -0.03
C LEU A 11 5.48 -7.42 -1.22
N TYR A 12 6.54 -7.59 -2.01
CA TYR A 12 6.85 -6.80 -3.19
C TYR A 12 6.45 -7.55 -4.47
N PRO A 13 6.14 -6.85 -5.57
CA PRO A 13 5.94 -7.47 -6.87
C PRO A 13 7.19 -8.21 -7.35
N GLU A 14 7.00 -9.30 -8.09
CA GLU A 14 8.10 -9.98 -8.78
C GLU A 14 8.71 -9.07 -9.83
N GLY A 15 10.05 -9.07 -9.92
CA GLY A 15 10.79 -8.24 -10.86
C GLY A 15 10.74 -6.73 -10.57
N ILE A 16 10.47 -6.34 -9.32
CA ILE A 16 10.60 -4.93 -8.92
C ILE A 16 12.05 -4.47 -9.11
N ASP A 17 12.20 -3.41 -9.89
CA ASP A 17 13.49 -2.76 -10.12
C ASP A 17 13.64 -1.59 -9.14
N TRP A 18 14.85 -1.44 -8.59
CA TRP A 18 15.17 -0.44 -7.57
C TRP A 18 16.22 0.52 -8.10
N SER A 19 16.03 1.80 -7.79
CA SER A 19 16.99 2.84 -8.15
C SER A 19 18.32 2.62 -7.44
N ARG A 20 19.41 2.73 -8.21
CA ARG A 20 20.76 2.75 -7.67
C ARG A 20 21.10 4.17 -7.22
N LEU A 21 21.41 4.32 -5.94
CA LEU A 21 21.89 5.57 -5.34
C LEU A 21 23.41 5.52 -5.22
N VAL A 22 24.10 6.40 -5.95
CA VAL A 22 25.55 6.59 -5.83
C VAL A 22 25.78 7.84 -4.99
N ARG A 23 26.57 7.69 -3.93
CA ARG A 23 26.99 8.78 -3.04
C ARG A 23 28.50 9.01 -3.14
N ASP A 24 28.94 10.23 -2.87
CA ASP A 24 30.36 10.53 -2.74
C ASP A 24 30.92 10.10 -1.37
N ARG A 25 32.20 10.41 -1.13
CA ARG A 25 32.89 10.11 0.14
C ARG A 25 32.36 10.89 1.35
N HIS A 26 31.61 11.96 1.11
CA HIS A 26 30.98 12.82 2.13
C HIS A 26 29.50 12.46 2.35
N GLY A 27 28.96 11.52 1.57
CA GLY A 27 27.57 11.08 1.64
C GLY A 27 26.61 11.86 0.73
N GLU A 28 27.10 12.82 -0.04
CA GLU A 28 26.30 13.62 -0.98
C GLU A 28 25.87 12.78 -2.18
N VAL A 29 24.66 13.02 -2.68
CA VAL A 29 24.08 12.25 -3.79
C VAL A 29 24.74 12.68 -5.10
N LEU A 30 25.49 11.76 -5.72
CA LEU A 30 26.11 11.97 -7.03
C LEU A 30 25.19 11.56 -8.17
N HIS A 31 24.47 10.46 -7.99
CA HIS A 31 23.62 9.92 -9.04
C HIS A 31 22.50 9.07 -8.47
N LEU A 32 21.31 9.23 -9.03
CA LEU A 32 20.16 8.37 -8.78
C LEU A 32 19.70 7.81 -10.13
N SER A 33 19.91 6.51 -10.35
CA SER A 33 19.47 5.86 -11.58
C SER A 33 17.96 5.62 -11.54
N GLY A 34 17.26 5.94 -12.62
CA GLY A 34 15.85 5.56 -12.80
C GLY A 34 15.72 4.05 -12.88
N THR A 35 14.57 3.53 -12.46
CA THR A 35 14.17 2.14 -12.71
C THR A 35 13.81 1.95 -14.18
N THR A 36 13.72 0.69 -14.61
CA THR A 36 13.38 0.30 -15.99
C THR A 36 12.05 0.88 -16.47
N ASP A 37 11.11 1.17 -15.55
CA ASP A 37 9.83 1.83 -15.83
C ASP A 37 9.85 3.36 -15.62
N GLY A 38 11.03 3.97 -15.53
CA GLY A 38 11.23 5.41 -15.48
C GLY A 38 10.88 6.08 -14.15
N ARG A 39 10.80 5.32 -13.04
CA ARG A 39 10.49 5.86 -11.71
C ARG A 39 11.73 5.87 -10.83
N TYR A 40 11.66 6.64 -9.75
CA TYR A 40 12.63 6.55 -8.68
C TYR A 40 12.06 5.68 -7.56
N ARG A 41 12.71 4.55 -7.26
CA ARG A 41 12.35 3.68 -6.15
C ARG A 41 13.56 3.41 -5.29
N LEU A 42 13.64 4.07 -4.15
CA LEU A 42 14.66 3.82 -3.14
C LEU A 42 14.06 2.96 -2.05
N ARG A 43 14.62 1.76 -1.86
CA ARG A 43 14.21 0.90 -0.76
C ARG A 43 14.57 1.58 0.55
N THR A 44 13.53 2.03 1.26
CA THR A 44 13.65 2.82 2.47
C THR A 44 12.96 2.07 3.60
N ALA A 45 13.71 1.73 4.64
CA ALA A 45 13.14 1.13 5.84
C ALA A 45 12.20 2.12 6.53
N LEU A 46 11.12 1.64 7.16
CA LEU A 46 10.09 2.49 7.76
C LEU A 46 10.66 3.49 8.78
N GLU A 47 11.67 3.09 9.52
CA GLU A 47 12.40 3.92 10.50
C GLU A 47 13.11 5.13 9.89
N ASN A 48 13.46 5.06 8.60
CA ASN A 48 14.08 6.14 7.85
C ASN A 48 13.05 7.06 7.19
N ILE A 49 11.75 6.77 7.33
CA ILE A 49 10.67 7.61 6.84
C ILE A 49 10.28 8.60 7.93
N SER A 50 10.16 9.88 7.57
CA SER A 50 9.80 10.95 8.50
C SER A 50 8.53 10.59 9.30
N PRO A 51 8.55 10.66 10.64
CA PRO A 51 7.36 10.40 11.47
C PRO A 51 6.17 11.29 11.12
N ALA A 52 6.41 12.52 10.67
CA ALA A 52 5.37 13.43 10.22
C ALA A 52 4.68 12.91 8.95
N MET A 53 5.47 12.35 8.02
CA MET A 53 4.95 11.74 6.79
C MET A 53 4.14 10.49 7.10
N LEU A 54 4.63 9.62 7.99
CA LEU A 54 3.88 8.43 8.44
C LEU A 54 2.50 8.82 9.01
N ARG A 55 2.46 9.80 9.92
CA ARG A 55 1.22 10.28 10.55
C ARG A 55 0.28 10.91 9.53
N ALA A 56 0.79 11.79 8.67
CA ALA A 56 -0.01 12.47 7.66
C ALA A 56 -0.64 11.48 6.67
N THR A 57 0.12 10.49 6.21
CA THR A 57 -0.39 9.44 5.32
C THR A 57 -1.47 8.61 6.00
N ILE A 58 -1.24 8.14 7.23
CA ILE A 58 -2.25 7.35 7.96
C ILE A 58 -3.53 8.17 8.16
N GLU A 59 -3.44 9.40 8.66
CA GLU A 59 -4.63 10.22 8.92
C GLU A 59 -5.41 10.55 7.65
N LYS A 60 -4.70 10.81 6.54
CA LYS A 60 -5.32 11.18 5.26
C LYS A 60 -5.91 10.00 4.51
N GLU A 61 -5.19 8.89 4.42
CA GLU A 61 -5.56 7.74 3.59
C GLU A 61 -6.37 6.69 4.36
N ASP A 62 -6.04 6.46 5.64
CA ASP A 62 -6.60 5.34 6.41
C ASP A 62 -6.47 5.56 7.93
N ARG A 63 -7.30 6.46 8.47
CA ARG A 63 -7.24 6.88 9.88
C ARG A 63 -7.30 5.74 10.89
N TRP A 64 -7.96 4.63 10.53
CA TRP A 64 -8.10 3.45 11.39
C TRP A 64 -7.14 2.32 11.02
N PHE A 65 -6.10 2.60 10.23
CA PHE A 65 -5.16 1.63 9.70
C PHE A 65 -4.69 0.60 10.73
N ARG A 66 -4.36 1.04 11.94
CA ARG A 66 -3.82 0.17 13.00
C ARG A 66 -4.85 -0.81 13.59
N TRP A 67 -6.14 -0.62 13.36
CA TRP A 67 -7.21 -1.31 14.08
C TRP A 67 -7.98 -2.34 13.26
N HIS A 68 -7.95 -2.25 11.92
CA HIS A 68 -8.72 -3.15 11.07
C HIS A 68 -7.84 -4.24 10.42
N PRO A 69 -8.39 -5.41 10.04
CA PRO A 69 -7.61 -6.50 9.44
C PRO A 69 -7.49 -6.34 7.90
N GLY A 70 -7.05 -5.17 7.44
CA GLY A 70 -6.89 -4.87 6.00
C GLY A 70 -8.06 -4.19 5.30
N VAL A 71 -9.27 -4.29 5.84
CA VAL A 71 -10.45 -3.60 5.29
C VAL A 71 -11.18 -2.89 6.40
N ASN A 72 -11.66 -1.68 6.12
CA ASN A 72 -12.45 -0.88 7.03
C ASN A 72 -13.94 -0.90 6.62
N PRO A 73 -14.80 -1.69 7.30
CA PRO A 73 -16.22 -1.81 6.97
C PRO A 73 -16.97 -0.47 7.07
N VAL A 74 -16.59 0.36 8.05
CA VAL A 74 -17.21 1.69 8.27
C VAL A 74 -16.89 2.60 7.09
N ALA A 75 -15.63 2.62 6.63
CA ALA A 75 -15.23 3.40 5.47
C ALA A 75 -15.90 2.91 4.18
N LEU A 76 -16.02 1.59 3.99
CA LEU A 76 -16.74 1.00 2.85
C LEU A 76 -18.21 1.38 2.84
N PHE A 77 -18.91 1.21 3.97
CA PHE A 77 -20.32 1.54 4.09
C PHE A 77 -20.57 3.03 3.86
N ARG A 78 -19.76 3.90 4.50
CA ARG A 78 -19.85 5.35 4.35
C ARG A 78 -19.63 5.80 2.91
N ALA A 79 -18.68 5.19 2.21
CA ALA A 79 -18.43 5.47 0.79
C ALA A 79 -19.58 4.99 -0.09
N ALA A 80 -20.11 3.78 0.14
CA ALA A 80 -21.26 3.25 -0.59
C ALA A 80 -22.51 4.11 -0.39
N TRP A 81 -22.79 4.49 0.85
CA TRP A 81 -23.88 5.39 1.20
C TRP A 81 -23.73 6.77 0.55
N GLY A 82 -22.51 7.32 0.54
CA GLY A 82 -22.22 8.58 -0.15
C GLY A 82 -22.50 8.52 -1.65
N VAL A 83 -22.17 7.41 -2.30
CA VAL A 83 -22.50 7.19 -3.71
C VAL A 83 -24.02 7.11 -3.92
N MET A 84 -24.73 6.34 -3.08
CA MET A 84 -26.20 6.21 -3.16
C MET A 84 -26.94 7.53 -2.92
N THR A 85 -26.39 8.39 -2.05
CA THR A 85 -26.99 9.69 -1.69
C THR A 85 -26.49 10.85 -2.56
N GLY A 86 -25.65 10.58 -3.58
CA GLY A 86 -25.09 11.61 -4.45
C GLY A 86 -24.08 12.54 -3.77
N ARG A 87 -23.58 12.18 -2.59
CA ARG A 87 -22.60 12.93 -1.80
C ARG A 87 -21.37 12.06 -1.51
N PRO A 88 -20.43 11.94 -2.47
CA PRO A 88 -19.25 11.10 -2.30
C PRO A 88 -18.48 11.47 -1.03
N ALA A 89 -18.37 10.52 -0.10
CA ALA A 89 -17.77 10.77 1.22
C ALA A 89 -16.27 10.44 1.27
N GLY A 90 -15.57 10.40 0.13
CA GLY A 90 -14.14 10.06 0.07
C GLY A 90 -13.85 8.57 -0.18
N GLY A 91 -12.57 8.21 -0.09
CA GLY A 91 -12.06 6.89 -0.49
C GLY A 91 -12.49 5.75 0.43
N ALA A 92 -12.86 4.62 -0.17
CA ALA A 92 -13.22 3.39 0.55
C ALA A 92 -12.06 2.39 0.70
N SER A 93 -10.88 2.74 0.19
CA SER A 93 -9.72 1.83 0.10
C SER A 93 -8.74 2.11 1.24
N THR A 94 -8.40 1.08 1.99
CA THR A 94 -7.38 1.11 3.05
C THR A 94 -5.96 1.07 2.48
N LEU A 95 -4.95 1.40 3.29
CA LEU A 95 -3.54 1.29 2.87
C LEU A 95 -3.20 -0.15 2.43
N SER A 96 -3.71 -1.16 3.13
CA SER A 96 -3.50 -2.58 2.79
C SER A 96 -4.13 -2.97 1.45
N MET A 97 -5.31 -2.41 1.11
CA MET A 97 -5.90 -2.56 -0.22
C MET A 97 -5.07 -1.85 -1.29
N GLN A 98 -4.51 -0.68 -0.98
CA GLN A 98 -3.63 0.02 -1.91
C GLN A 98 -2.33 -0.76 -2.17
N VAL A 99 -1.71 -1.34 -1.14
CA VAL A 99 -0.54 -2.23 -1.27
C VAL A 99 -0.88 -3.45 -2.12
N ALA A 100 -2.00 -4.13 -1.83
CA ALA A 100 -2.46 -5.26 -2.63
C ALA A 100 -2.67 -4.87 -4.10
N ARG A 101 -3.30 -3.73 -4.35
CA ARG A 101 -3.50 -3.21 -5.71
C ARG A 101 -2.18 -3.00 -6.45
N MET A 102 -1.21 -2.34 -5.82
CA MET A 102 0.09 -2.04 -6.44
C MET A 102 0.90 -3.32 -6.69
N ARG A 103 0.92 -4.22 -5.71
CA ARG A 103 1.65 -5.50 -5.78
C ARG A 103 1.12 -6.43 -6.87
N TRP A 104 -0.20 -6.60 -6.97
CA TRP A 104 -0.82 -7.49 -7.96
C TRP A 104 -1.28 -6.78 -9.24
N LYS A 105 -1.00 -5.47 -9.38
CA LYS A 105 -1.46 -4.63 -10.51
C LYS A 105 -2.98 -4.76 -10.76
N LEU A 106 -3.76 -4.77 -9.68
CA LEU A 106 -5.20 -5.02 -9.73
C LEU A 106 -5.97 -3.83 -10.31
N GLU A 107 -6.98 -4.11 -11.13
CA GLU A 107 -7.89 -3.08 -11.64
C GLU A 107 -8.79 -2.51 -10.53
N THR A 108 -9.08 -1.21 -10.63
CA THR A 108 -9.93 -0.48 -9.67
C THR A 108 -11.33 -0.16 -10.20
N ARG A 109 -11.54 -0.31 -11.52
CA ARG A 109 -12.78 0.13 -12.18
C ARG A 109 -13.97 -0.82 -11.99
N GLY A 110 -13.72 -2.09 -11.66
CA GLY A 110 -14.76 -3.10 -11.45
C GLY A 110 -14.96 -3.47 -9.99
N VAL A 111 -16.20 -3.82 -9.63
CA VAL A 111 -16.55 -4.40 -8.31
C VAL A 111 -15.75 -5.67 -8.06
N GLY A 112 -15.58 -6.52 -9.07
CA GLY A 112 -14.76 -7.73 -8.99
C GLY A 112 -13.30 -7.44 -8.64
N GLY A 113 -12.67 -6.46 -9.30
CA GLY A 113 -11.30 -6.04 -8.98
C GLY A 113 -11.16 -5.53 -7.54
N LYS A 114 -12.19 -4.84 -7.03
CA LYS A 114 -12.21 -4.37 -5.64
C LYS A 114 -12.38 -5.50 -4.63
N LEU A 115 -13.17 -6.54 -4.94
CA LEU A 115 -13.27 -7.75 -4.12
C LEU A 115 -11.93 -8.50 -4.06
N VAL A 116 -11.21 -8.59 -5.19
CA VAL A 116 -9.87 -9.19 -5.21
C VAL A 116 -8.90 -8.38 -4.34
N GLN A 117 -8.95 -7.04 -4.40
CA GLN A 117 -8.15 -6.17 -3.51
C GLN A 117 -8.46 -6.43 -2.03
N ILE A 118 -9.74 -6.57 -1.66
CA ILE A 118 -10.16 -6.91 -0.30
C ILE A 118 -9.58 -8.24 0.14
N CYS A 119 -9.76 -9.31 -0.64
CA CYS A 119 -9.26 -10.64 -0.31
C CYS A 119 -7.73 -10.64 -0.16
N ARG A 120 -7.01 -9.96 -1.06
CA ARG A 120 -5.54 -9.86 -1.01
C ARG A 120 -5.04 -8.97 0.12
N ALA A 121 -5.75 -7.91 0.48
CA ALA A 121 -5.42 -7.06 1.63
C ALA A 121 -5.52 -7.86 2.93
N VAL A 122 -6.58 -8.64 3.11
CA VAL A 122 -6.74 -9.55 4.25
C VAL A 122 -5.64 -10.61 4.26
N GLN A 123 -5.27 -11.14 3.09
CA GLN A 123 -4.14 -12.08 2.99
C GLN A 123 -2.83 -11.45 3.45
N LEU A 124 -2.53 -10.21 3.05
CA LEU A 124 -1.32 -9.50 3.48
C LEU A 124 -1.30 -9.28 5.00
N GLU A 125 -2.40 -8.81 5.57
CA GLU A 125 -2.53 -8.51 7.01
C GLU A 125 -2.42 -9.74 7.91
N ARG A 126 -2.71 -10.91 7.37
CA ARG A 126 -2.50 -12.17 8.07
C ARG A 126 -1.01 -12.53 8.19
N HIS A 127 -0.21 -12.13 7.21
CA HIS A 127 1.19 -12.58 7.07
C HIS A 127 2.22 -11.50 7.39
N TYR A 128 1.82 -10.23 7.44
CA TYR A 128 2.68 -9.08 7.62
C TYR A 128 2.13 -8.14 8.69
N SER A 129 3.03 -7.54 9.45
CA SER A 129 2.67 -6.52 10.44
C SER A 129 2.20 -5.23 9.76
N LYS A 130 1.50 -4.39 10.52
CA LYS A 130 1.10 -3.03 10.07
C LYS A 130 2.29 -2.20 9.60
N ASP A 131 3.42 -2.33 10.28
CA ASP A 131 4.63 -1.59 9.94
C ASP A 131 5.25 -2.11 8.63
N GLN A 132 5.26 -3.43 8.41
CA GLN A 132 5.72 -4.01 7.13
C GLN A 132 4.83 -3.58 5.97
N ILE A 133 3.50 -3.58 6.16
CA ILE A 133 2.55 -3.13 5.15
C ILE A 133 2.71 -1.64 4.85
N LEU A 134 2.91 -0.82 5.89
CA LEU A 134 3.14 0.61 5.74
C LEU A 134 4.47 0.90 5.04
N GLU A 135 5.53 0.17 5.37
CA GLU A 135 6.81 0.25 4.67
C GLU A 135 6.66 -0.09 3.19
N ALA A 136 5.97 -1.20 2.88
CA ALA A 136 5.70 -1.58 1.51
C ALA A 136 4.86 -0.54 0.78
N TYR A 137 3.90 0.08 1.45
CA TYR A 137 3.12 1.19 0.89
C TYR A 137 4.04 2.33 0.42
N PHE A 138 4.91 2.83 1.29
CA PHE A 138 5.81 3.95 0.92
C PHE A 138 6.83 3.58 -0.15
N ASN A 139 7.26 2.31 -0.20
CA ASN A 139 8.21 1.85 -1.21
C ASN A 139 7.55 1.51 -2.56
N LEU A 140 6.24 1.25 -2.60
CA LEU A 140 5.50 0.93 -3.81
C LEU A 140 4.70 2.12 -4.37
N ALA A 141 4.34 3.07 -3.51
CA ALA A 141 3.66 4.29 -3.90
C ALA A 141 4.48 5.03 -4.98
N PRO A 142 3.81 5.56 -6.01
CA PRO A 142 4.46 6.26 -7.12
C PRO A 142 5.03 7.62 -6.71
#